data_AF-A0A411E8L4-F1
#
_entry.id   AF-A0A411E8L4-F1
#
_cell.length_a   1.000
_cell.length_b   1.000
_cell.length_c   1.000
_cell.angle_alpha   90.00
_cell.angle_beta   90.00
_cell.angle_gamma   90.00
#
_symmetry.space_group_name_H-M   'P 1'
#
loop_
_entity.id
_entity.type
_entity.pdbx_description
1 polymer ?
#
loop_
_entity_poly.entity_id
_entity_poly.type
_entity_poly.pdbx_seq_one_letter_code
_entity_poly.pdbx_strand_id
1 'polypeptide(L)'
;MSLLYNPVYVLGVLCLLVIAATYAAKTRFGKKLGTALIVIVFTAVLANLGLIPSASNSIPLYDAIFTYLAPISIFYLLLGVNLTSIKKAGAPMIVLFLLGSLTTTVGILAAWFLLQPQGILGADGITIAGMLTGTYTGGSINFNAIALEYNFQEKGILYAGTIAVDNVITTLWIIVTLSIPVALRGIWKDKKLLCQNRRWRLLKRTKFQCIL
;
A
#
# COMPACT_ATOMS: atom_id res chain seq x y z
N MET A 1 -16.01 -22.67 27.53
CA MET A 1 -15.26 -21.42 27.25
C MET A 1 -14.46 -21.66 25.98
N SER A 2 -14.97 -21.17 24.86
CA SER A 2 -14.70 -21.60 23.49
C SER A 2 -13.21 -21.48 23.11
N LEU A 3 -12.66 -22.56 22.56
CA LEU A 3 -11.28 -22.68 22.06
C LEU A 3 -10.83 -21.50 21.18
N LEU A 4 -11.80 -20.87 20.48
CA LEU A 4 -11.64 -19.70 19.62
C LEU A 4 -11.21 -18.41 20.32
N TYR A 5 -11.36 -18.31 21.65
CA TYR A 5 -10.95 -17.11 22.42
C TYR A 5 -9.61 -17.32 23.16
N ASN A 6 -9.00 -18.50 23.03
CA ASN A 6 -7.71 -18.75 23.66
C ASN A 6 -6.58 -18.08 22.83
N PRO A 7 -5.83 -17.12 23.39
CA PRO A 7 -4.76 -16.43 22.67
C PRO A 7 -3.70 -17.36 22.08
N VAL A 8 -3.39 -18.47 22.76
CA VAL A 8 -2.38 -19.43 22.30
C VAL A 8 -2.87 -20.19 21.07
N TYR A 9 -4.16 -20.55 21.04
CA TYR A 9 -4.75 -21.22 19.89
C TYR A 9 -4.75 -20.31 18.66
N VAL A 10 -5.26 -19.07 18.81
CA VAL A 10 -5.33 -18.11 17.69
C VAL A 10 -3.94 -17.80 17.17
N LEU A 11 -2.96 -17.57 18.06
CA LEU A 11 -1.57 -17.37 17.67
C LEU A 11 -1.00 -18.58 16.90
N GLY A 12 -1.26 -19.80 17.37
CA GLY A 12 -0.83 -21.03 16.70
C GLY A 12 -1.40 -21.15 15.28
N VAL A 13 -2.69 -20.84 15.11
CA VAL A 13 -3.33 -20.84 13.78
C VAL A 13 -2.74 -19.75 12.89
N LEU A 14 -2.51 -18.53 13.40
CA LEU A 14 -1.89 -17.44 12.63
C LEU A 14 -0.48 -17.80 12.16
N CYS A 15 0.34 -18.40 13.03
CA CYS A 15 1.68 -18.87 12.66
C CYS A 15 1.62 -19.97 11.59
N LEU A 16 0.74 -20.95 11.75
CA LEU A 16 0.52 -22.01 10.75
C LEU A 16 0.05 -21.43 9.41
N LEU A 17 -0.82 -20.43 9.42
CA LEU A 17 -1.27 -19.72 8.23
C LEU A 17 -0.11 -19.03 7.50
N VAL A 18 0.77 -18.35 8.22
CA VAL A 18 1.96 -17.72 7.62
C VAL A 18 2.85 -18.79 6.99
N ILE A 19 3.13 -19.89 7.68
CA ILE A 19 3.94 -20.99 7.15
C ILE A 19 3.30 -21.58 5.89
N ALA A 20 2.00 -21.89 5.95
CA ALA A 20 1.24 -22.45 4.83
C ALA A 20 1.24 -21.50 3.63
N ALA A 21 0.98 -20.20 3.84
CA ALA A 21 0.99 -19.20 2.80
C ALA A 21 2.40 -18.99 2.19
N THR A 22 3.45 -19.06 3.01
CA THR A 22 4.84 -18.96 2.53
C THR A 22 5.22 -20.17 1.68
N TYR A 23 4.74 -21.36 2.03
CA TYR A 23 4.91 -22.55 1.21
C TYR A 23 4.10 -22.46 -0.09
N ALA A 24 2.83 -22.02 -0.01
CA ALA A 24 1.97 -21.81 -1.16
C ALA A 24 2.54 -20.76 -2.13
N ALA A 25 3.18 -19.71 -1.62
CA ALA A 25 3.85 -18.68 -2.42
C ALA A 25 5.02 -19.22 -3.27
N LYS A 26 5.60 -20.38 -2.92
CA LYS A 26 6.67 -21.00 -3.72
C LYS A 26 6.14 -21.78 -4.93
N THR A 27 4.83 -22.04 -5.01
CA THR A 27 4.20 -22.74 -6.14
C THR A 27 4.15 -21.88 -7.41
N ARG A 28 3.94 -22.51 -8.58
CA ARG A 28 3.92 -21.82 -9.90
C ARG A 28 2.93 -20.67 -9.96
N PHE A 29 1.77 -20.82 -9.32
CA PHE A 29 0.74 -19.79 -9.24
C PHE A 29 1.00 -18.81 -8.09
N GLY A 30 1.44 -19.31 -6.93
CA GLY A 30 1.70 -18.48 -5.75
C GLY A 30 2.83 -17.45 -5.96
N LYS A 31 3.83 -17.77 -6.79
CA LYS A 31 4.92 -16.82 -7.11
C LYS A 31 4.45 -15.52 -7.75
N LYS A 32 3.31 -15.54 -8.46
CA LYS A 32 2.74 -14.33 -9.10
C LYS A 32 2.01 -13.43 -8.11
N LEU A 33 1.48 -14.00 -7.04
CA LEU A 33 0.65 -13.30 -6.05
C LEU A 33 1.49 -12.75 -4.88
N GLY A 34 2.63 -13.38 -4.59
CA GLY A 34 3.48 -13.03 -3.47
C GLY A 34 2.92 -13.55 -2.13
N THR A 35 3.80 -13.66 -1.12
CA THR A 35 3.43 -14.23 0.18
C THR A 35 2.37 -13.40 0.90
N ALA A 36 2.49 -12.07 0.87
CA ALA A 36 1.57 -11.18 1.59
C ALA A 36 0.11 -11.32 1.13
N LEU A 37 -0.12 -11.35 -0.19
CA LEU A 37 -1.48 -11.50 -0.74
C LEU A 37 -2.09 -12.86 -0.38
N ILE A 38 -1.30 -13.93 -0.43
CA ILE A 38 -1.78 -15.28 -0.08
C ILE A 38 -2.14 -15.37 1.40
N VAL A 39 -1.34 -14.78 2.29
CA VAL A 39 -1.65 -14.71 3.73
C VAL A 39 -2.98 -14.01 3.96
N ILE A 40 -3.21 -12.86 3.32
CA ILE A 40 -4.47 -12.10 3.45
C ILE A 40 -5.66 -12.93 2.99
N VAL A 41 -5.57 -13.59 1.82
CA VAL A 41 -6.65 -14.42 1.28
C VAL A 41 -6.94 -15.62 2.19
N PHE A 42 -5.91 -16.35 2.64
CA PHE A 42 -6.11 -17.49 3.54
C PHE A 42 -6.70 -17.07 4.89
N THR A 43 -6.22 -15.97 5.46
CA THR A 43 -6.74 -15.43 6.72
C THR A 43 -8.20 -15.01 6.56
N ALA A 44 -8.55 -14.35 5.44
CA ALA A 44 -9.92 -13.98 5.15
C ALA A 44 -10.84 -15.21 5.00
N VAL A 45 -10.40 -16.26 4.30
CA VAL A 45 -11.18 -17.50 4.17
C VAL A 45 -11.41 -18.16 5.54
N LEU A 46 -10.37 -18.31 6.36
CA LEU A 46 -10.50 -18.92 7.69
C LEU A 46 -11.37 -18.09 8.64
N ALA A 47 -11.27 -16.76 8.57
CA ALA A 47 -12.12 -15.86 9.34
C ALA A 47 -13.60 -15.96 8.94
N ASN A 48 -13.90 -16.07 7.63
CA ASN A 48 -15.27 -16.26 7.14
C ASN A 48 -15.84 -17.64 7.51
N LEU A 49 -14.99 -18.67 7.62
CA LEU A 49 -15.38 -20.00 8.12
C LEU A 49 -15.57 -20.05 9.65
N GLY A 50 -15.30 -18.96 10.37
CA GLY A 50 -15.44 -18.88 11.82
C GLY A 50 -14.37 -19.64 12.61
N LEU A 51 -13.28 -20.07 11.95
CA LEU A 51 -12.15 -20.75 12.59
C LEU A 51 -11.24 -19.80 13.36
N ILE A 52 -11.26 -18.52 12.96
CA ILE A 52 -10.51 -17.45 13.61
C ILE A 52 -11.49 -16.30 13.87
N PRO A 53 -11.48 -15.71 15.07
CA PRO A 53 -12.25 -14.52 15.39
C PRO A 53 -11.86 -13.38 14.44
N SER A 54 -12.85 -12.70 13.88
CA SER A 54 -12.62 -11.52 13.06
C SER A 54 -12.06 -10.38 13.92
N ALA A 55 -11.33 -9.42 13.33
CA ALA A 55 -10.80 -8.27 14.07
C ALA A 55 -11.88 -7.47 14.84
N SER A 56 -13.13 -7.53 14.39
CA SER A 56 -14.29 -6.94 15.08
C SER A 56 -14.66 -7.62 16.41
N ASN A 57 -14.19 -8.86 16.63
CA ASN A 57 -14.32 -9.59 17.88
C ASN A 57 -13.00 -9.44 18.62
N SER A 58 -12.86 -8.35 19.38
CA SER A 58 -11.64 -8.01 20.10
C SER A 58 -11.29 -9.09 21.12
N ILE A 59 -10.11 -9.68 20.93
CA ILE A 59 -9.50 -10.65 21.83
C ILE A 59 -8.19 -10.04 22.30
N PRO A 60 -7.77 -10.28 23.55
CA PRO A 60 -6.54 -9.72 24.11
C PRO A 60 -5.28 -9.93 23.24
N LEU A 61 -5.28 -10.96 22.39
CA LEU A 61 -4.20 -11.23 21.44
C LEU A 61 -4.08 -10.13 20.36
N TYR A 62 -5.20 -9.71 19.77
CA TYR A 62 -5.19 -8.69 18.71
C TYR A 62 -4.75 -7.34 19.26
N ASP A 63 -5.20 -6.99 20.46
CA ASP A 63 -4.78 -5.78 21.16
C ASP A 63 -3.26 -5.79 21.39
N ALA A 64 -2.70 -6.92 21.82
CA ALA A 64 -1.25 -7.07 21.99
C ALA A 64 -0.48 -6.96 20.65
N ILE A 65 -1.02 -7.48 19.55
CA ILE A 65 -0.42 -7.34 18.21
C ILE A 65 -0.39 -5.86 17.80
N PHE A 66 -1.50 -5.14 17.93
CA PHE A 66 -1.57 -3.73 17.53
C PHE A 66 -0.81 -2.80 18.48
N THR A 67 -0.70 -3.14 19.77
CA THR A 67 0.05 -2.33 20.75
C THR A 67 1.55 -2.50 20.62
N TYR A 68 2.04 -3.72 20.38
CA TYR A 68 3.48 -4.00 20.40
C TYR A 68 4.04 -4.35 19.03
N LEU A 69 3.48 -5.35 18.35
CA LEU A 69 4.07 -5.87 17.11
C LEU A 69 3.93 -4.91 15.94
N ALA A 70 2.79 -4.22 15.79
CA ALA A 70 2.57 -3.31 14.68
C ALA A 70 3.50 -2.08 14.74
N PRO A 71 3.64 -1.35 15.88
CA PRO A 71 4.60 -0.25 15.99
C PRO A 71 6.05 -0.70 15.82
N ILE A 72 6.45 -1.84 16.37
CA ILE A 72 7.80 -2.41 16.18
C ILE A 72 8.06 -2.72 14.71
N SER A 73 7.07 -3.23 13.98
CA SER A 73 7.18 -3.51 12.55
C SER A 73 7.36 -2.24 11.73
N ILE A 74 6.59 -1.18 12.04
CA ILE A 74 6.74 0.14 11.41
C ILE A 74 8.15 0.69 11.68
N PHE A 75 8.61 0.63 12.93
CA PHE A 75 9.96 1.06 13.30
C PHE A 75 11.04 0.28 12.55
N TYR A 76 10.92 -1.04 12.45
CA TYR A 76 11.86 -1.89 11.72
C TYR A 76 11.91 -1.55 10.22
N LEU A 77 10.76 -1.29 9.60
CA LEU A 77 10.68 -0.85 8.21
C LEU A 77 11.37 0.52 8.00
N LEU A 78 11.23 1.44 8.96
CA LEU A 78 11.91 2.74 8.92
C LEU A 78 13.43 2.62 9.08
N LEU A 79 13.92 1.66 9.86
CA LEU A 79 15.35 1.42 10.05
C LEU A 79 16.03 0.99 8.73
N GLY A 80 15.30 0.34 7.83
CA GLY A 80 15.78 -0.05 6.50
C GLY A 80 15.91 1.11 5.50
N VAL A 81 15.52 2.34 5.87
CA VAL A 81 15.56 3.51 4.99
C VAL A 81 17.00 3.99 4.78
N ASN A 82 17.43 4.06 3.52
CA ASN A 82 18.75 4.58 3.16
C ASN A 82 18.76 6.11 3.07
N LEU A 83 19.18 6.78 4.14
CA LEU A 83 19.30 8.24 4.19
C LEU A 83 20.30 8.81 3.17
N THR A 84 21.32 8.03 2.79
CA THR A 84 22.30 8.46 1.78
C THR A 84 21.64 8.56 0.39
N SER A 85 20.69 7.67 0.09
CA SER A 85 19.91 7.74 -1.15
C SER A 85 19.03 8.99 -1.20
N ILE A 86 18.43 9.37 -0.07
CA ILE A 86 17.65 10.61 0.04
C ILE A 86 18.54 11.84 -0.21
N LYS A 87 19.74 11.88 0.40
CA LYS A 87 20.70 12.97 0.17
C LYS A 87 21.15 13.05 -1.29
N LYS A 88 21.37 11.90 -1.95
CA LYS A 88 21.75 11.80 -3.36
C LYS A 88 20.63 12.18 -4.33
N ALA A 89 19.37 11.95 -3.96
CA ALA A 89 18.20 12.39 -4.75
C ALA A 89 18.16 13.93 -4.91
N GLY A 90 18.80 14.66 -4.00
CA GLY A 90 19.01 16.10 -4.08
C GLY A 90 17.79 16.93 -3.68
N ALA A 91 18.00 18.24 -3.57
CA ALA A 91 16.95 19.20 -3.23
C ALA A 91 15.72 19.18 -4.17
N PRO A 92 15.85 19.00 -5.51
CA PRO A 92 14.68 19.01 -6.39
C PRO A 92 13.64 17.92 -6.08
N MET A 93 14.09 16.71 -5.72
CA MET A 93 13.19 15.61 -5.38
C MET A 93 12.43 15.87 -4.07
N ILE A 94 13.09 16.47 -3.08
CA ILE A 94 12.47 16.81 -1.80
C ILE A 94 11.42 17.91 -2.01
N VAL A 95 11.72 18.93 -2.81
CA VAL A 95 10.75 20.01 -3.12
C VAL A 95 9.53 19.46 -3.85
N LEU A 96 9.72 18.59 -4.84
CA LEU A 96 8.62 17.91 -5.53
C LEU A 96 7.76 17.06 -4.58
N PHE A 97 8.40 16.34 -3.65
CA PHE A 97 7.70 15.57 -2.63
C PHE A 97 6.86 16.47 -1.71
N LEU A 98 7.42 17.59 -1.23
CA LEU A 98 6.69 18.54 -0.38
C LEU A 98 5.51 19.16 -1.12
N LEU A 99 5.69 19.58 -2.38
CA LEU A 99 4.60 20.06 -3.23
C LEU A 99 3.52 19.01 -3.45
N GLY A 100 3.92 17.75 -3.70
CA GLY A 100 2.99 16.63 -3.84
C GLY A 100 2.18 16.40 -2.56
N SER A 101 2.86 16.33 -1.41
CA SER A 101 2.22 16.16 -0.10
C SER A 101 1.25 17.30 0.24
N LEU A 102 1.64 18.55 -0.03
CA LEU A 102 0.76 19.72 0.15
C LEU A 102 -0.46 19.64 -0.78
N THR A 103 -0.26 19.27 -2.04
CA THR A 103 -1.35 19.13 -3.01
C THR A 103 -2.33 18.04 -2.59
N THR A 104 -1.84 16.90 -2.10
CA THR A 104 -2.67 15.82 -1.53
C THR A 104 -3.49 16.30 -0.34
N THR A 105 -2.85 17.04 0.58
CA THR A 105 -3.51 17.59 1.76
C THR A 105 -4.63 18.56 1.36
N VAL A 106 -4.33 19.50 0.46
CA VAL A 106 -5.32 20.45 -0.07
C VAL A 106 -6.45 19.73 -0.80
N GLY A 107 -6.15 18.69 -1.58
CA GLY A 107 -7.15 17.89 -2.29
C GLY A 107 -8.13 17.19 -1.35
N ILE A 108 -7.63 16.61 -0.26
CA ILE A 108 -8.47 15.95 0.75
C ILE A 108 -9.29 16.97 1.55
N LEU A 109 -8.71 18.12 1.90
CA LEU A 109 -9.46 19.21 2.53
C LEU A 109 -10.56 19.73 1.60
N ALA A 110 -10.27 19.92 0.30
CA ALA A 110 -11.27 20.31 -0.67
C ALA A 110 -12.40 19.27 -0.77
N ALA A 111 -12.06 17.98 -0.85
CA ALA A 111 -13.04 16.90 -0.84
C ALA A 111 -13.88 16.89 0.45
N TRP A 112 -13.28 17.17 1.60
CA TRP A 112 -13.96 17.27 2.88
C TRP A 112 -15.04 18.36 2.88
N PHE A 113 -14.72 19.55 2.37
CA PHE A 113 -15.68 20.65 2.29
C PHE A 113 -16.77 20.43 1.24
N LEU A 114 -16.43 19.81 0.11
CA LEU A 114 -17.37 19.57 -1.00
C LEU A 114 -18.36 18.44 -0.71
N LEU A 115 -17.89 17.35 -0.11
CA LEU A 115 -18.69 16.14 0.10
C LEU A 115 -19.31 16.07 1.50
N GLN A 116 -18.85 16.90 2.44
CA GLN A 116 -19.29 16.92 3.84
C GLN A 116 -19.44 15.51 4.43
N PRO A 117 -18.38 14.68 4.38
CA PRO A 117 -18.44 13.27 4.77
C PRO A 117 -18.77 13.07 6.27
N GLN A 118 -18.73 14.14 7.05
CA GLN A 118 -19.21 14.24 8.43
C GLN A 118 -20.63 13.69 8.60
N GLY A 119 -21.52 13.92 7.61
CA GLY A 119 -22.92 13.49 7.68
C GLY A 119 -23.13 11.98 7.61
N ILE A 120 -22.17 11.24 7.02
CA ILE A 120 -22.25 9.78 6.82
C ILE A 120 -21.25 8.99 7.67
N LEU A 121 -20.05 9.55 7.88
CA LEU A 121 -18.95 8.89 8.61
C LEU A 121 -18.81 9.42 10.05
N GLY A 122 -19.54 10.46 10.43
CA GLY A 122 -19.50 11.04 11.78
C GLY A 122 -18.08 11.45 12.19
N ALA A 123 -17.74 11.21 13.45
CA ALA A 123 -16.43 11.55 14.03
C ALA A 123 -15.27 10.77 13.37
N ASP A 124 -15.55 9.59 12.81
CA ASP A 124 -14.55 8.74 12.15
C ASP A 124 -14.08 9.28 10.80
N GLY A 125 -14.87 10.17 10.18
CA GLY A 125 -14.52 10.77 8.90
C GLY A 125 -13.17 11.51 8.94
N ILE A 126 -12.86 12.20 10.04
CA ILE A 126 -11.61 12.96 10.18
C ILE A 126 -10.43 11.99 10.22
N THR A 127 -10.56 10.90 10.97
CA THR A 127 -9.53 9.85 11.07
C THR A 127 -9.30 9.19 9.71
N ILE A 128 -10.37 8.83 8.99
CA ILE A 128 -10.29 8.25 7.65
C ILE A 128 -9.61 9.23 6.67
N ALA A 129 -9.97 10.51 6.71
CA ALA A 129 -9.33 11.54 5.89
C ALA A 129 -7.82 11.66 6.18
N GLY A 130 -7.44 11.60 7.46
CA GLY A 130 -6.04 11.55 7.87
C GLY A 130 -5.33 10.30 7.34
N MET A 131 -5.93 9.12 7.51
CA MET A 131 -5.38 7.85 7.03
C MET A 131 -5.15 7.86 5.51
N LEU A 132 -6.12 8.35 4.73
CA LEU A 132 -5.98 8.50 3.27
C LEU A 132 -4.94 9.57 2.90
N THR A 133 -4.84 10.67 3.65
CA THR A 133 -3.74 11.65 3.44
C THR A 133 -2.38 10.98 3.65
N GLY A 134 -2.27 10.13 4.67
CA GLY A 134 -1.08 9.32 4.94
C GLY A 134 -0.75 8.37 3.78
N THR A 135 -1.74 7.63 3.28
CA THR A 135 -1.54 6.65 2.18
C THR A 135 -1.02 7.31 0.91
N TYR A 136 -1.58 8.47 0.54
CA TYR A 136 -1.18 9.13 -0.71
C TYR A 136 0.10 9.97 -0.57
N THR A 137 0.60 10.18 0.65
CA THR A 137 1.88 10.87 0.90
C THR A 137 3.03 9.89 1.11
N GLY A 138 2.79 8.75 1.76
CA GLY A 138 3.85 7.80 2.14
C GLY A 138 3.44 6.33 2.14
N GLY A 139 2.29 5.99 1.57
CA GLY A 139 1.82 4.63 1.37
C GLY A 139 1.19 3.99 2.60
N SER A 140 1.04 2.67 2.53
CA SER A 140 0.32 1.87 3.53
C SER A 140 0.92 1.95 4.94
N ILE A 141 2.22 2.18 5.08
CA ILE A 141 2.87 2.34 6.40
C ILE A 141 2.33 3.58 7.12
N ASN A 142 2.21 4.71 6.41
CA ASN A 142 1.67 5.95 6.98
C ASN A 142 0.17 5.83 7.29
N PHE A 143 -0.60 5.16 6.42
CA PHE A 143 -1.99 4.84 6.66
C PHE A 143 -2.18 4.06 7.96
N ASN A 144 -1.39 2.99 8.16
CA ASN A 144 -1.45 2.14 9.35
C ASN A 144 -0.98 2.89 10.60
N ALA A 145 0.03 3.77 10.49
CA ALA A 145 0.50 4.57 11.62
C ALA A 145 -0.60 5.50 12.17
N ILE A 146 -1.34 6.16 11.29
CA ILE A 146 -2.47 7.01 11.69
C ILE A 146 -3.61 6.16 12.26
N ALA A 147 -3.89 5.01 11.65
CA ALA A 147 -4.91 4.10 12.18
C ALA A 147 -4.60 3.71 13.63
N LEU A 148 -3.35 3.32 13.92
CA LEU A 148 -2.90 2.95 15.26
C LEU A 148 -3.00 4.10 16.26
N GLU A 149 -2.60 5.31 15.90
CA GLU A 149 -2.68 6.49 16.77
C GLU A 149 -4.12 6.78 17.22
N TYR A 150 -5.09 6.62 16.32
CA TYR A 150 -6.51 6.86 16.59
C TYR A 150 -7.29 5.58 16.97
N ASN A 151 -6.59 4.46 17.21
CA ASN A 151 -7.17 3.14 17.46
C ASN A 151 -8.23 2.71 16.42
N PHE A 152 -8.11 3.19 15.19
CA PHE A 152 -9.11 2.99 14.15
C PHE A 152 -9.15 1.53 13.65
N GLN A 153 -8.05 0.79 13.82
CA GLN A 153 -7.95 -0.64 13.49
C GLN A 153 -8.90 -1.51 14.32
N GLU A 154 -9.32 -1.07 15.51
CA GLU A 154 -10.29 -1.80 16.36
C GLU A 154 -11.68 -1.82 15.71
N LYS A 155 -11.99 -0.80 14.89
CA LYS A 155 -13.23 -0.74 14.10
C LYS A 155 -13.10 -1.60 12.85
N GLY A 156 -12.95 -2.91 13.03
CA GLY A 156 -12.57 -3.87 11.99
C GLY A 156 -13.34 -3.73 10.66
N ILE A 157 -14.65 -3.49 10.69
CA ILE A 157 -15.47 -3.32 9.47
C ILE A 157 -15.09 -2.02 8.73
N LEU A 158 -15.02 -0.89 9.44
CA LEU A 158 -14.68 0.40 8.83
C LEU A 158 -13.22 0.43 8.38
N TYR A 159 -12.32 -0.17 9.16
CA TYR A 159 -10.91 -0.30 8.83
C TYR A 159 -10.70 -1.11 7.56
N ALA A 160 -11.26 -2.33 7.50
CA ALA A 160 -11.17 -3.19 6.32
C ALA A 160 -11.83 -2.56 5.09
N GLY A 161 -12.99 -1.91 5.28
CA GLY A 161 -13.68 -1.17 4.23
C GLY A 161 -12.83 -0.03 3.67
N THR A 162 -12.19 0.75 4.53
CA THR A 162 -11.33 1.86 4.13
C THR A 162 -10.10 1.37 3.35
N ILE A 163 -9.44 0.29 3.81
CA ILE A 163 -8.33 -0.34 3.08
C ILE A 163 -8.77 -0.84 1.71
N ALA A 164 -9.94 -1.49 1.64
CA ALA A 164 -10.46 -2.01 0.38
C ALA A 164 -10.72 -0.88 -0.62
N VAL A 165 -11.36 0.21 -0.16
CA VAL A 165 -11.59 1.41 -0.97
C VAL A 165 -10.27 2.03 -1.43
N ASP A 166 -9.30 2.21 -0.53
CA ASP A 166 -7.99 2.79 -0.88
C ASP A 166 -7.29 1.99 -1.99
N ASN A 167 -7.23 0.66 -1.84
CA ASN A 167 -6.57 -0.20 -2.83
C ASN A 167 -7.27 -0.17 -4.20
N VAL A 168 -8.60 -0.20 -4.22
CA VAL A 168 -9.38 -0.16 -5.46
C VAL A 168 -9.22 1.19 -6.15
N ILE A 169 -9.38 2.30 -5.43
CA ILE A 169 -9.25 3.65 -5.99
C ILE A 169 -7.81 3.90 -6.46
N THR A 170 -6.80 3.50 -5.70
CA THR A 170 -5.39 3.60 -6.10
C THR A 170 -5.12 2.81 -7.39
N THR A 171 -5.68 1.61 -7.50
CA THR A 171 -5.54 0.79 -8.71
C THR A 171 -6.18 1.47 -9.92
N LEU A 172 -7.40 1.98 -9.77
CA LEU A 172 -8.09 2.73 -10.82
C LEU A 172 -7.31 3.98 -11.22
N TRP A 173 -6.83 4.74 -10.24
CA TRP A 173 -6.00 5.93 -10.46
C TRP A 173 -4.73 5.63 -11.24
N ILE A 174 -4.01 4.55 -10.88
CA ILE A 174 -2.80 4.12 -11.59
C ILE A 174 -3.14 3.73 -13.04
N ILE A 175 -4.23 2.99 -13.27
CA ILE A 175 -4.66 2.62 -14.62
C ILE A 175 -4.94 3.88 -15.46
N VAL A 176 -5.70 4.83 -14.92
CA VAL A 176 -6.03 6.08 -15.62
C VAL A 176 -4.76 6.88 -15.92
N THR A 177 -3.92 7.12 -14.93
CA THR A 177 -2.70 7.93 -15.08
C THR A 177 -1.69 7.31 -16.04
N LEU A 178 -1.53 5.98 -16.06
CA LEU A 178 -0.69 5.30 -17.04
C LEU A 178 -1.31 5.28 -18.44
N SER A 179 -2.65 5.31 -18.55
CA SER A 179 -3.34 5.35 -19.84
C SER A 179 -3.25 6.71 -20.52
N ILE A 180 -3.16 7.81 -19.76
CA ILE A 180 -3.04 9.18 -20.29
C ILE A 180 -1.87 9.31 -21.28
N PRO A 181 -0.59 9.02 -20.94
CA PRO A 181 0.51 9.17 -21.89
C PRO A 181 0.40 8.22 -23.08
N VAL A 182 -0.22 7.04 -22.92
CA VAL A 182 -0.47 6.11 -24.02
C VAL A 182 -1.49 6.71 -25.01
N ALA A 183 -2.58 7.28 -24.51
CA ALA A 183 -3.57 7.97 -25.34
C ALA A 183 -2.99 9.24 -25.98
N LEU A 184 -2.24 10.04 -25.22
CA LEU A 184 -1.63 11.28 -25.70
C LEU A 184 -0.57 11.02 -26.78
N ARG A 185 0.15 9.89 -26.74
CA ARG A 185 1.08 9.46 -27.80
C ARG A 185 0.40 9.21 -29.14
N GLY A 186 -0.90 8.88 -29.16
CA GLY A 186 -1.69 8.80 -30.38
C GLY A 186 -1.88 10.17 -31.05
N ILE A 187 -1.91 11.24 -30.24
CA ILE A 187 -2.20 12.62 -30.68
C ILE A 187 -0.91 13.41 -30.91
N TRP A 188 0.11 13.21 -30.06
CA TRP A 188 1.42 13.84 -30.16
C TRP A 188 2.49 12.83 -30.58
N LYS A 189 2.81 12.81 -31.89
CA LYS A 189 3.95 12.04 -32.41
C LYS A 189 5.25 12.60 -31.84
N ASP A 190 5.82 11.85 -30.90
CA ASP A 190 7.03 12.21 -30.18
C ASP A 190 8.26 12.16 -31.10
N LYS A 191 8.66 13.31 -31.69
CA LYS A 191 9.82 13.39 -32.61
C LYS A 191 11.16 13.06 -31.92
N LYS A 192 11.26 13.18 -30.58
CA LYS A 192 12.50 12.97 -29.83
C LYS A 192 12.91 11.49 -29.69
N LEU A 193 11.94 10.58 -29.50
CA LEU A 193 12.21 9.14 -29.37
C LEU A 193 12.71 8.51 -30.68
N LEU A 194 12.21 8.99 -31.84
CA LEU A 194 12.68 8.57 -33.15
C LEU A 194 14.15 8.96 -33.40
N CYS A 195 14.56 10.16 -32.96
CA CYS A 195 15.92 10.65 -33.14
C CYS A 195 16.94 9.88 -32.27
N GLN A 196 16.57 9.54 -31.03
CA GLN A 196 17.40 8.75 -30.13
C GLN A 196 17.56 7.30 -30.64
N ASN A 197 16.49 6.69 -31.14
CA ASN A 197 16.53 5.33 -31.70
C ASN A 197 17.33 5.24 -33.02
N ARG A 198 17.37 6.32 -33.82
CA ARG A 198 18.21 6.41 -35.04
C ARG A 198 19.70 6.55 -34.68
N ARG A 199 20.04 7.33 -33.66
CA ARG A 199 21.42 7.52 -33.16
C ARG A 199 21.99 6.23 -32.57
N TRP A 200 21.21 5.45 -31.82
CA TRP A 200 21.62 4.13 -31.31
C TRP A 200 21.86 3.09 -32.42
N ARG A 201 21.05 3.10 -33.50
CA ARG A 201 21.28 2.23 -34.67
C ARG A 201 22.56 2.60 -35.43
N LEU A 202 22.86 3.88 -35.57
CA LEU A 202 24.10 4.36 -36.22
C LEU A 202 25.34 4.02 -35.39
N LEU A 203 25.28 4.14 -34.06
CA LEU A 203 26.36 3.76 -33.15
C LEU A 203 26.62 2.25 -33.14
N LYS A 204 25.58 1.41 -33.26
CA LYS A 204 25.76 -0.05 -33.42
C LYS A 204 26.41 -0.41 -34.76
N ARG A 205 26.09 0.29 -35.86
CA ARG A 205 26.73 0.05 -37.17
C ARG A 205 28.19 0.47 -37.20
N THR A 206 28.52 1.63 -36.65
CA THR A 206 29.92 2.14 -36.62
C THR A 206 30.83 1.33 -35.69
N LYS A 207 30.33 0.85 -34.53
CA LYS A 207 31.11 -0.04 -33.67
C LYS A 207 31.41 -1.42 -34.30
N PHE A 208 30.54 -1.93 -35.17
CA PHE A 208 30.78 -3.21 -35.85
C PHE A 208 31.80 -3.12 -37.00
N GLN A 209 31.98 -1.94 -37.62
CA GLN A 209 32.95 -1.72 -38.70
C GLN A 209 34.38 -1.40 -38.20
N CYS A 210 34.58 -1.02 -36.94
CA CYS A 210 35.91 -0.85 -36.34
C CYS A 210 36.45 -2.12 -35.64
N ILE A 211 35.72 -3.24 -35.70
CA ILE A 211 36.09 -4.53 -35.07
C ILE A 211 36.45 -5.59 -36.13
N LEU A 212 36.46 -5.22 -37.41
CA LEU A 212 37.00 -5.98 -38.54
C LEU A 212 38.16 -5.19 -39.15
#